data_AF-A0ABD0LA77-F1
#
_entry.id   AF-A0ABD0LA77-F1
#
_cell.length_a   1.000
_cell.length_b   1.000
_cell.length_c   1.000
_cell.angle_alpha   90.00
_cell.angle_beta   90.00
_cell.angle_gamma   90.00
#
_symmetry.space_group_name_H-M   'P 1'
#
loop_
_entity.id
_entity.type
_entity.pdbx_description
1 polymer ?
#
loop_
_entity_poly.entity_id
_entity_poly.type
_entity_poly.pdbx_seq_one_letter_code
_entity_poly.pdbx_strand_id
1 'polypeptide(L)'
;SSRTVRMAYTPQNVSSQIMGQHQSLGTRLWYRFYELCDRNDFYMCVIGTTVFTMAVFWCTNVFFMLLDVTGRPAVLQRYKVQPGKNSPLPVQQLKRVVLVGLRNQILVGVPFVTVLYYAMRWRGNTFHPAQLSSWQQGLLEMVVIVAFEEIGFYYLHSTTITHSGYHFPGFPSPEFHDFHHLKFNTNYGSLGIMDRLHGTDVMFRQSEARARHRVFFSLTPISQLVHEYDKGR
;
A
#
# COMPACT_ATOMS: atom_id res chain seq x y z
N SER A 1 22.27 44.72 49.98
CA SER A 1 22.51 45.05 48.56
C SER A 1 22.41 43.77 47.74
N SER A 2 21.52 43.79 46.76
CA SER A 2 20.83 42.68 46.10
C SER A 2 21.70 41.86 45.14
N ARG A 3 21.62 40.52 45.24
CA ARG A 3 22.12 39.57 44.23
C ARG A 3 21.19 39.60 43.01
N THR A 4 21.62 40.23 41.93
CA THR A 4 20.93 40.18 40.64
C THR A 4 21.20 38.84 39.97
N VAL A 5 20.20 37.95 39.99
CA VAL A 5 20.17 36.74 39.17
C VAL A 5 20.05 37.19 37.71
N ARG A 6 21.15 37.14 36.94
CA ARG A 6 21.07 37.21 35.48
C ARG A 6 20.45 35.90 34.99
N MET A 7 19.16 35.93 34.65
CA MET A 7 18.60 34.89 33.78
C MET A 7 19.37 34.92 32.46
N ALA A 8 20.01 33.80 32.12
CA ALA A 8 20.63 33.62 30.82
C ALA A 8 19.53 33.62 29.74
N TYR A 9 19.45 34.70 28.97
CA TYR A 9 18.58 34.80 27.82
C TYR A 9 19.26 34.10 26.64
N THR A 10 19.02 32.80 26.48
CA THR A 10 19.47 32.03 25.32
C THR A 10 18.52 32.25 24.13
N PRO A 11 19.00 32.68 22.95
CA PRO A 11 18.17 32.93 21.77
C PRO A 11 17.36 31.71 21.28
N GLN A 12 17.79 30.49 21.65
CA GLN A 12 17.13 29.23 21.29
C GLN A 12 15.75 29.04 21.95
N ASN A 13 15.51 29.65 23.11
CA ASN A 13 14.24 29.51 23.81
C ASN A 13 13.14 30.40 23.20
N VAL A 14 13.51 31.54 22.63
CA VAL A 14 12.55 32.51 22.05
C VAL A 14 12.04 32.05 20.68
N SER A 15 12.89 31.45 19.85
CA SER A 15 12.45 30.89 18.56
C SER A 15 11.49 29.72 18.74
N SER A 16 11.70 28.88 19.76
CA SER A 16 10.80 27.77 20.10
C SER A 16 9.45 28.24 20.66
N GLN A 17 9.40 29.32 21.44
CA GLN A 17 8.17 29.89 21.99
C GLN A 17 7.34 30.64 20.94
N ILE A 18 7.98 31.38 20.02
CA ILE A 18 7.29 32.15 18.96
C ILE A 18 6.79 31.23 17.84
N MET A 19 7.53 30.16 17.48
CA MET A 19 7.03 29.14 16.55
C MET A 19 5.86 28.33 17.14
N GLY A 20 5.77 28.20 18.47
CA GLY A 20 4.74 27.40 19.14
C GLY A 20 3.31 27.95 19.03
N GLN A 21 3.14 29.26 18.83
CA GLN A 21 1.79 29.88 18.85
C GLN A 21 1.03 29.79 17.51
N HIS A 22 1.69 29.52 16.39
CA HIS A 22 1.07 29.41 15.06
C HIS A 22 1.17 28.01 14.42
N GLN A 23 1.60 26.99 15.15
CA GLN A 23 1.68 25.63 14.62
C GLN A 23 0.33 24.92 14.62
N SER A 24 0.01 24.28 13.49
CA SER A 24 -1.14 23.40 13.35
C SER A 24 -1.10 22.27 14.41
N LEU A 25 -2.28 21.71 14.76
CA LEU A 25 -2.36 20.63 15.75
C LEU A 25 -1.38 19.50 15.42
N GLY A 26 -1.35 19.05 14.17
CA GLY A 26 -0.51 17.92 13.85
C GLY A 26 0.97 18.26 13.71
N THR A 27 1.36 19.49 13.38
CA THR A 27 2.77 19.91 13.50
C THR A 27 3.20 19.78 14.97
N ARG A 28 2.36 20.21 15.91
CA ARG A 28 2.63 20.05 17.35
C ARG A 28 2.70 18.59 17.78
N LEU A 29 1.81 17.74 17.29
CA LEU A 29 1.84 16.30 17.59
C LEU A 29 3.12 15.65 17.06
N TRP A 30 3.55 16.02 15.85
CA TRP A 30 4.79 15.52 15.26
C TRP A 30 6.04 15.98 16.01
N TYR A 31 6.10 17.24 16.41
CA TYR A 31 7.19 17.75 17.25
C TYR A 31 7.29 16.98 18.57
N ARG A 32 6.15 16.73 19.25
CA ARG A 32 6.15 15.92 20.48
C ARG A 32 6.64 14.50 20.22
N PHE A 33 6.27 13.90 19.10
CA PHE A 33 6.76 12.58 18.72
C PHE A 33 8.27 12.58 18.42
N TYR A 34 8.77 13.62 17.75
CA TYR A 34 10.20 13.79 17.52
C TYR A 34 10.98 13.93 18.83
N GLU A 35 10.44 14.66 19.81
CA GLU A 35 11.02 14.75 21.15
C GLU A 35 11.01 13.42 21.91
N LEU A 36 9.92 12.65 21.80
CA LEU A 36 9.87 11.29 22.35
C LEU A 36 10.94 10.36 21.75
N CYS A 37 11.36 10.62 20.51
CA CYS A 37 12.41 9.89 19.82
C CYS A 37 13.81 10.52 20.00
N ASP A 38 14.00 11.34 21.04
CA ASP A 38 15.26 12.03 21.36
C ASP A 38 15.80 12.88 20.19
N ARG A 39 14.89 13.45 19.39
CA ARG A 39 15.22 14.25 18.20
C ARG A 39 16.16 13.52 17.23
N ASN A 40 16.04 12.19 17.18
CA ASN A 40 16.86 11.33 16.36
C ASN A 40 16.03 10.74 15.21
N ASP A 41 16.38 11.13 13.99
CA ASP A 41 15.72 10.69 12.76
C ASP A 41 15.69 9.16 12.62
N PHE A 42 16.73 8.46 13.08
CA PHE A 42 16.77 6.99 13.07
C PHE A 42 15.76 6.40 14.05
N TYR A 43 15.73 6.85 15.30
CA TYR A 43 14.78 6.33 16.28
C TYR A 43 13.35 6.62 15.85
N MET A 44 13.10 7.81 15.32
CA MET A 44 11.79 8.18 14.82
C MET A 44 11.35 7.33 13.62
N CYS A 45 12.20 7.22 12.59
CA CYS A 45 11.85 6.50 11.36
C CYS A 45 11.80 4.98 11.58
N VAL A 46 12.78 4.41 12.26
CA VAL A 46 12.89 2.95 12.40
C VAL A 46 12.07 2.45 13.58
N ILE A 47 12.34 2.94 14.80
CA ILE A 47 11.69 2.45 16.01
C ILE A 47 10.27 2.98 16.11
N GLY A 48 10.09 4.29 15.93
CA GLY A 48 8.80 4.96 16.01
C GLY A 48 7.78 4.39 15.02
N THR A 49 8.12 4.32 13.74
CA THR A 49 7.26 3.70 12.71
C THR A 49 6.97 2.23 13.00
N THR A 50 7.98 1.45 13.43
CA THR A 50 7.78 0.03 13.76
C THR A 50 6.78 -0.13 14.91
N VAL A 51 6.98 0.59 16.02
CA VAL A 51 6.10 0.52 17.20
C VAL A 51 4.68 0.96 16.84
N PHE A 52 4.54 2.07 16.11
CA PHE A 52 3.23 2.56 15.68
C PHE A 52 2.51 1.53 14.80
N THR A 53 3.22 0.97 13.80
CA THR A 53 2.64 -0.01 12.88
C THR A 53 2.26 -1.30 13.60
N MET A 54 3.11 -1.77 14.52
CA MET A 54 2.81 -2.92 15.38
C MET A 54 1.59 -2.63 16.26
N ALA A 55 1.51 -1.46 16.89
CA ALA A 55 0.38 -1.10 17.73
C ALA A 55 -0.94 -1.10 16.94
N VAL A 56 -0.99 -0.45 15.78
CA VAL A 56 -2.19 -0.45 14.93
C VAL A 56 -2.57 -1.87 14.50
N PHE A 57 -1.59 -2.66 14.06
CA PHE A 57 -1.80 -4.05 13.66
C PHE A 57 -2.36 -4.89 14.82
N TRP A 58 -1.70 -4.90 15.97
CA TRP A 58 -2.09 -5.73 17.10
C TRP A 58 -3.39 -5.27 17.75
N CYS A 59 -3.62 -3.96 17.90
CA CYS A 59 -4.89 -3.45 18.44
C CYS A 59 -6.08 -3.89 17.59
N THR A 60 -5.96 -3.79 16.26
CA THR A 60 -7.02 -4.21 15.33
C THR A 60 -7.20 -5.73 15.34
N ASN A 61 -6.11 -6.49 15.35
CA ASN A 61 -6.17 -7.96 15.27
C ASN A 61 -6.54 -8.62 16.60
N VAL A 62 -6.24 -8.02 17.75
CA VAL A 62 -6.64 -8.56 19.07
C VAL A 62 -8.15 -8.72 19.16
N PHE A 63 -8.91 -7.77 18.63
CA PHE A 63 -10.37 -7.90 18.54
C PHE A 63 -10.79 -9.19 17.81
N PHE A 64 -10.23 -9.46 16.64
CA PHE A 64 -10.55 -10.66 15.86
C PHE A 64 -10.02 -11.95 16.50
N MET A 65 -8.83 -11.91 17.12
CA MET A 65 -8.28 -13.05 17.86
C MET A 65 -9.16 -13.42 19.05
N LEU A 66 -9.71 -12.44 19.77
CA LEU A 66 -10.66 -12.68 20.86
C LEU A 66 -11.95 -13.30 20.31
N LEU A 67 -12.46 -12.82 19.17
CA LEU A 67 -13.63 -13.40 18.51
C LEU A 67 -13.39 -14.86 18.08
N ASP A 68 -12.19 -15.20 17.60
CA ASP A 68 -11.84 -16.55 17.16
C ASP A 68 -11.59 -17.53 18.32
N VAL A 69 -11.03 -17.07 19.44
CA VAL A 69 -10.82 -17.91 20.63
C VAL A 69 -12.12 -18.11 21.42
N THR A 70 -12.89 -17.04 21.61
CA THR A 70 -14.08 -17.08 22.49
C THR A 70 -15.36 -17.47 21.76
N GLY A 71 -15.42 -17.28 20.44
CA GLY A 71 -16.65 -17.41 19.66
C GLY A 71 -17.70 -16.33 19.96
N ARG A 72 -17.36 -15.29 20.73
CA ARG A 72 -18.32 -14.28 21.23
C ARG A 72 -18.00 -12.86 20.74
N PRO A 73 -19.02 -12.01 20.53
CA PRO A 73 -20.46 -12.32 20.61
C PRO A 73 -20.93 -13.18 19.43
N ALA A 74 -21.84 -14.13 19.70
CA ALA A 74 -22.28 -15.12 18.71
C ALA A 74 -22.89 -14.50 17.44
N VAL A 75 -23.48 -13.30 17.56
CA VAL A 75 -24.02 -12.54 16.41
C VAL A 75 -22.98 -12.23 15.35
N LEU A 76 -21.70 -12.07 15.72
CA LEU A 76 -20.63 -11.78 14.77
C LEU A 76 -20.15 -13.03 14.02
N GLN A 77 -20.39 -14.23 14.55
CA GLN A 77 -19.96 -15.48 13.92
C GLN A 77 -20.65 -15.73 12.57
N ARG A 78 -21.84 -15.14 12.33
CA ARG A 78 -22.55 -15.23 11.04
C ARG A 78 -21.81 -14.57 9.87
N TYR A 79 -20.86 -13.67 10.15
CA TYR A 79 -20.04 -13.00 9.14
C TYR A 79 -18.73 -13.75 8.84
N LYS A 80 -18.46 -14.88 9.50
CA LYS A 80 -17.24 -15.66 9.27
C LYS A 80 -17.34 -16.38 7.92
N VAL A 81 -16.42 -16.05 7.01
CA VAL A 81 -16.38 -16.59 5.63
C VAL A 81 -16.19 -18.11 5.61
N GLN A 82 -15.50 -18.68 6.60
CA GLN A 82 -15.28 -20.13 6.73
C GLN A 82 -15.89 -20.66 8.03
N PRO A 83 -17.20 -20.98 8.05
CA PRO A 83 -17.89 -21.49 9.24
C PRO A 83 -17.26 -22.79 9.75
N GLY A 84 -17.18 -22.96 11.08
CA GLY A 84 -16.71 -24.19 11.73
C GLY A 84 -15.20 -24.46 11.67
N LYS A 85 -14.45 -23.80 10.77
CA LYS A 85 -13.00 -23.97 10.69
C LYS A 85 -12.30 -23.22 11.81
N ASN A 86 -11.52 -23.95 12.62
CA ASN A 86 -10.78 -23.42 13.77
C ASN A 86 -11.68 -22.61 14.74
N SER A 87 -12.88 -23.11 15.02
CA SER A 87 -13.84 -22.48 15.95
C SER A 87 -14.22 -23.45 17.07
N PRO A 88 -13.83 -23.21 18.34
CA PRO A 88 -12.93 -22.13 18.77
C PRO A 88 -11.47 -22.41 18.36
N LEU A 89 -10.70 -21.34 18.15
CA LEU A 89 -9.28 -21.46 17.81
C LEU A 89 -8.49 -22.02 19.01
N PRO A 90 -7.75 -23.14 18.85
CA PRO A 90 -6.94 -23.66 19.95
C PRO A 90 -5.85 -22.67 20.37
N VAL A 91 -5.75 -22.40 21.68
CA VAL A 91 -4.81 -21.41 22.24
C VAL A 91 -3.35 -21.70 21.87
N GLN A 92 -2.96 -22.97 21.74
CA GLN A 92 -1.61 -23.34 21.31
C GLN A 92 -1.32 -22.92 19.86
N GLN A 93 -2.31 -23.05 18.97
CA GLN A 93 -2.18 -22.59 17.58
C GLN A 93 -2.12 -21.07 17.55
N LEU A 94 -2.95 -20.38 18.35
CA LEU A 94 -2.88 -18.92 18.49
C LEU A 94 -1.48 -18.47 18.94
N LYS A 95 -0.93 -19.08 20.00
CA LYS A 95 0.43 -18.75 20.49
C LYS A 95 1.48 -18.93 19.39
N ARG A 96 1.38 -19.99 18.60
CA ARG A 96 2.30 -20.24 17.47
C ARG A 96 2.22 -19.13 16.43
N VAL A 97 1.02 -18.77 15.97
CA VAL A 97 0.87 -17.72 14.93
C VAL A 97 1.27 -16.34 15.44
N VAL A 98 0.96 -16.02 16.70
CA VAL A 98 1.40 -14.77 17.34
C VAL A 98 2.93 -14.69 17.37
N LEU A 99 3.60 -15.76 17.80
CA LEU A 99 5.05 -15.78 17.87
C LEU A 99 5.70 -15.68 16.48
N VAL A 100 5.14 -16.35 15.47
CA VAL A 100 5.61 -16.22 14.07
C VAL A 100 5.41 -14.78 13.58
N GLY A 101 4.25 -14.17 13.83
CA GLY A 101 3.97 -12.79 13.48
C GLY A 101 4.98 -11.82 14.11
N LEU A 102 5.25 -11.95 15.41
CA LEU A 102 6.24 -11.12 16.11
C LEU A 102 7.66 -11.35 15.57
N ARG A 103 8.06 -12.61 15.32
CA ARG A 103 9.36 -12.92 14.72
C ARG A 103 9.51 -12.28 13.35
N ASN A 104 8.49 -12.33 12.49
CA ASN A 104 8.54 -11.71 11.17
C ASN A 104 8.60 -10.18 11.26
N GLN A 105 7.78 -9.57 12.12
CA GLN A 105 7.78 -8.12 12.31
C GLN A 105 9.14 -7.60 12.81
N ILE A 106 9.81 -8.35 13.69
CA ILE A 106 11.12 -7.95 14.23
C ILE A 106 12.26 -8.31 13.26
N LEU A 107 12.37 -9.58 12.87
CA LEU A 107 13.54 -10.08 12.14
C LEU A 107 13.51 -9.74 10.64
N VAL A 108 12.34 -9.44 10.09
CA VAL A 108 12.21 -9.02 8.68
C VAL A 108 11.84 -7.54 8.61
N GLY A 109 10.86 -7.12 9.39
CA GLY A 109 10.35 -5.74 9.37
C GLY A 109 11.42 -4.71 9.77
N VAL A 110 12.06 -4.87 10.93
CA VAL A 110 13.04 -3.86 11.41
C VAL A 110 14.24 -3.73 10.47
N PRO A 111 14.90 -4.82 9.99
CA PRO A 111 15.96 -4.69 9.00
C PRO A 111 15.49 -4.01 7.71
N PHE A 112 14.29 -4.35 7.22
CA PHE A 112 13.72 -3.73 6.01
C PHE A 112 13.54 -2.21 6.18
N VAL A 113 12.92 -1.77 7.27
CA VAL A 113 12.74 -0.33 7.56
C VAL A 113 14.09 0.36 7.76
N THR A 114 15.08 -0.32 8.35
CA THR A 114 16.44 0.21 8.51
C THR A 114 17.13 0.43 7.17
N VAL A 115 17.03 -0.52 6.24
CA VAL A 115 17.57 -0.37 4.88
C VAL A 115 16.87 0.80 4.16
N LEU A 116 15.54 0.90 4.27
CA LEU A 116 14.79 2.02 3.71
C LEU A 116 15.20 3.36 4.30
N TYR A 117 15.44 3.43 5.62
CA TYR A 117 15.95 4.64 6.26
C TYR A 117 17.26 5.11 5.62
N TYR A 118 18.25 4.23 5.46
CA TYR A 118 19.51 4.60 4.83
C TYR A 118 19.35 4.96 3.35
N ALA A 119 18.46 4.27 2.61
CA ALA A 119 18.15 4.63 1.24
C ALA A 119 17.52 6.03 1.13
N MET A 120 16.61 6.38 2.05
CA MET A 120 16.01 7.72 2.11
C MET A 120 17.05 8.79 2.47
N ARG A 121 17.94 8.51 3.43
CA ARG A 121 19.04 9.42 3.80
C ARG A 121 20.03 9.61 2.64
N TRP A 122 20.34 8.55 1.90
CA TRP A 122 21.19 8.62 0.70
C TRP A 122 20.58 9.53 -0.38
N ARG A 123 19.25 9.59 -0.47
CA ARG A 123 18.50 10.49 -1.35
C ARG A 123 18.35 11.92 -0.81
N GLY A 124 18.92 12.23 0.36
CA GLY A 124 18.89 13.56 0.97
C GLY A 124 17.65 13.87 1.81
N ASN A 125 16.79 12.88 2.10
CA ASN A 125 15.59 13.10 2.92
C ASN A 125 15.92 13.26 4.40
N THR A 126 15.13 14.04 5.12
CA THR A 126 15.23 14.19 6.58
C THR A 126 13.87 14.01 7.24
N PHE A 127 13.86 13.75 8.54
CA PHE A 127 12.61 13.61 9.32
C PHE A 127 12.35 14.81 10.22
N HIS A 128 13.12 15.88 10.04
CA HIS A 128 13.05 17.06 10.88
C HIS A 128 11.67 17.73 10.75
N PRO A 129 10.98 18.02 11.87
CA PRO A 129 9.62 18.58 11.85
C PRO A 129 9.46 19.89 11.06
N ALA A 130 10.53 20.67 10.89
CA ALA A 130 10.48 21.91 10.11
C ALA A 130 10.27 21.69 8.59
N GLN A 131 10.45 20.47 8.09
CA GLN A 131 10.20 20.13 6.69
C GLN A 131 8.77 19.64 6.44
N LEU A 132 7.94 19.54 7.48
CA LEU A 132 6.56 19.12 7.31
C LEU A 132 5.77 20.10 6.48
N SER A 133 5.10 19.57 5.46
CA SER A 133 4.09 20.29 4.71
C SER A 133 2.89 20.64 5.61
N SER A 134 2.06 21.58 5.15
CA SER A 134 0.77 21.84 5.80
C SER A 134 -0.13 20.60 5.70
N TRP A 135 -1.12 20.43 6.60
CA TRP A 135 -2.01 19.25 6.55
C TRP A 135 -2.76 19.12 5.23
N GLN A 136 -3.17 20.24 4.63
CA GLN A 136 -3.83 20.26 3.33
C GLN A 136 -2.89 19.78 2.23
N GLN A 137 -1.63 20.24 2.27
CA GLN A 137 -0.61 19.81 1.32
C GLN A 137 -0.25 18.34 1.53
N GLY A 138 -0.11 17.86 2.77
CA GLY A 138 0.13 16.45 3.06
C GLY A 138 -1.01 15.55 2.57
N LEU A 139 -2.27 15.98 2.70
CA LEU A 139 -3.42 15.25 2.13
C LEU A 139 -3.36 15.23 0.60
N LEU A 140 -3.02 16.35 -0.04
CA LEU A 140 -2.85 16.41 -1.48
C LEU A 140 -1.71 15.50 -1.95
N GLU A 141 -0.57 15.54 -1.27
CA GLU A 141 0.59 14.68 -1.52
C GLU A 141 0.21 13.20 -1.41
N MET A 142 -0.57 12.82 -0.38
CA MET A 142 -1.08 11.44 -0.25
C MET A 142 -1.98 11.05 -1.42
N VAL A 143 -2.94 11.89 -1.81
CA VAL A 143 -3.84 11.60 -2.94
C VAL A 143 -3.03 11.42 -4.23
N VAL A 144 -2.06 12.30 -4.47
CA VAL A 144 -1.20 12.24 -5.65
C VAL A 144 -0.35 10.97 -5.62
N ILE A 145 0.31 10.64 -4.49
CA ILE A 145 1.13 9.44 -4.36
C ILE A 145 0.31 8.18 -4.56
N VAL A 146 -0.87 8.07 -3.94
CA VAL A 146 -1.77 6.92 -4.13
C VAL A 146 -2.19 6.81 -5.60
N ALA A 147 -2.54 7.92 -6.26
CA ALA A 147 -2.88 7.88 -7.68
C ALA A 147 -1.70 7.40 -8.55
N PHE A 148 -0.48 7.89 -8.30
CA PHE A 148 0.73 7.44 -9.00
C PHE A 148 1.04 5.98 -8.73
N GLU A 149 0.86 5.52 -7.49
CA GLU A 149 1.10 4.13 -7.10
C GLU A 149 0.10 3.19 -7.76
N GLU A 150 -1.19 3.53 -7.78
CA GLU A 150 -2.23 2.77 -8.48
C GLU A 150 -2.00 2.72 -9.99
N ILE A 151 -1.61 3.85 -10.61
CA ILE A 151 -1.24 3.90 -12.03
C ILE A 151 -0.01 3.01 -12.28
N GLY A 152 1.04 3.16 -11.48
CA GLY A 152 2.27 2.36 -11.59
C GLY A 152 2.00 0.87 -11.41
N PHE A 153 1.20 0.51 -10.42
CA PHE A 153 0.76 -0.85 -10.16
C PHE A 153 0.03 -1.43 -11.37
N TYR A 154 -0.94 -0.70 -11.93
CA TYR A 154 -1.65 -1.12 -13.14
C TYR A 154 -0.70 -1.39 -14.31
N TYR A 155 0.20 -0.45 -14.63
CA TYR A 155 1.11 -0.61 -15.77
C TYR A 155 2.12 -1.73 -15.56
N LEU A 156 2.71 -1.86 -14.37
CA LEU A 156 3.65 -2.95 -14.07
C LEU A 156 2.99 -4.33 -14.21
N HIS A 157 1.78 -4.49 -13.68
CA HIS A 157 1.03 -5.73 -13.81
C HIS A 157 0.65 -5.98 -15.26
N SER A 158 0.06 -4.98 -15.94
CA SER A 158 -0.34 -5.06 -17.34
C SER A 158 0.83 -5.49 -18.23
N THR A 159 1.99 -4.82 -18.13
CA THR A 159 3.19 -5.16 -18.91
C THR A 159 3.67 -6.58 -18.59
N THR A 160 3.71 -6.96 -17.32
CA THR A 160 4.12 -8.32 -16.92
C THR A 160 3.20 -9.37 -17.54
N ILE A 161 1.89 -9.14 -17.52
CA ILE A 161 0.90 -10.07 -18.08
C ILE A 161 1.01 -10.11 -19.61
N THR A 162 1.03 -8.95 -20.27
CA THR A 162 1.07 -8.87 -21.75
C THR A 162 2.35 -9.47 -22.33
N HIS A 163 3.46 -9.47 -21.59
CA HIS A 163 4.71 -10.09 -22.03
C HIS A 163 5.00 -11.45 -21.39
N SER A 164 4.10 -11.99 -20.58
CA SER A 164 4.26 -13.35 -20.01
C SER A 164 3.97 -14.45 -21.03
N GLY A 165 3.20 -14.15 -22.08
CA GLY A 165 2.64 -15.13 -23.01
C GLY A 165 1.49 -15.96 -22.41
N TYR A 166 1.02 -15.62 -21.22
CA TYR A 166 -0.08 -16.31 -20.54
C TYR A 166 -1.28 -15.39 -20.33
N HIS A 167 -2.48 -15.95 -20.50
CA HIS A 167 -3.73 -15.29 -20.17
C HIS A 167 -4.27 -15.89 -18.86
N PHE A 168 -3.98 -15.25 -17.72
CA PHE A 168 -4.38 -15.74 -16.40
C PHE A 168 -5.81 -15.34 -15.99
N PRO A 169 -6.53 -16.20 -15.24
CA PRO A 169 -7.82 -15.83 -14.69
C PRO A 169 -7.71 -14.65 -13.71
N GLY A 170 -8.64 -13.69 -13.80
CA GLY A 170 -8.72 -12.51 -12.95
C GLY A 170 -7.87 -11.32 -13.42
N PHE A 171 -7.13 -11.48 -14.52
CA PHE A 171 -6.23 -10.45 -15.04
C PHE A 171 -6.64 -9.96 -16.44
N PRO A 172 -6.22 -8.74 -16.84
CA PRO A 172 -6.39 -8.26 -18.21
C PRO A 172 -5.77 -9.19 -19.25
N SER A 173 -6.37 -9.22 -20.43
CA SER A 173 -5.93 -10.08 -21.53
C SER A 173 -4.71 -9.51 -22.27
N PRO A 174 -3.73 -10.35 -22.66
CA PRO A 174 -2.58 -9.95 -23.48
C PRO A 174 -2.93 -9.70 -24.96
N GLU A 175 -4.08 -10.21 -25.43
CA GLU A 175 -4.47 -10.27 -26.85
C GLU A 175 -4.40 -8.94 -27.62
N PHE A 176 -4.70 -7.80 -26.97
CA PHE A 176 -4.64 -6.49 -27.63
C PHE A 176 -3.20 -6.12 -28.00
N HIS A 177 -2.26 -6.42 -27.11
CA HIS A 177 -0.84 -6.17 -27.30
C HIS A 177 -0.17 -7.24 -28.18
N ASP A 178 -0.59 -8.51 -28.06
CA ASP A 178 -0.14 -9.57 -28.96
C ASP A 178 -0.55 -9.27 -30.41
N PHE A 179 -1.76 -8.72 -30.61
CA PHE A 179 -2.21 -8.29 -31.92
C PHE A 179 -1.40 -7.12 -32.48
N HIS A 180 -0.97 -6.19 -31.62
CA HIS A 180 0.00 -5.15 -32.00
C HIS A 180 1.31 -5.79 -32.49
N HIS A 181 1.88 -6.75 -31.76
CA HIS A 181 3.09 -7.44 -32.21
C HIS A 181 2.89 -8.27 -33.49
N LEU A 182 1.69 -8.76 -33.75
CA LEU A 182 1.36 -9.50 -34.97
C LEU A 182 1.26 -8.60 -36.21
N LYS A 183 0.66 -7.41 -36.07
CA LYS A 183 0.31 -6.52 -37.20
C LYS A 183 1.20 -5.28 -37.30
N PHE A 184 1.90 -4.93 -36.24
CA PHE A 184 2.85 -3.81 -36.06
C PHE A 184 2.30 -2.39 -36.20
N ASN A 185 1.27 -2.16 -37.02
CA ASN A 185 0.78 -0.82 -37.39
C ASN A 185 -0.61 -0.48 -36.80
N THR A 186 -0.97 -1.08 -35.67
CA THR A 186 -2.31 -1.03 -35.04
C THR A 186 -2.14 -1.18 -33.51
N ASN A 187 -3.15 -0.83 -32.71
CA ASN A 187 -3.20 -1.16 -31.27
C ASN A 187 -2.02 -0.62 -30.42
N TYR A 188 -1.73 0.67 -30.52
CA TYR A 188 -0.56 1.30 -29.90
C TYR A 188 -0.71 1.54 -28.38
N GLY A 189 -1.92 1.81 -27.89
CA GLY A 189 -2.18 2.17 -26.51
C GLY A 189 -2.52 0.97 -25.63
N SER A 190 -1.88 0.85 -24.47
CA SER A 190 -2.18 -0.20 -23.47
C SER A 190 -3.66 -0.26 -23.06
N LEU A 191 -4.33 0.89 -22.94
CA LEU A 191 -5.75 0.99 -22.58
C LEU A 191 -6.70 0.95 -23.79
N GLY A 192 -6.18 1.08 -25.02
CA GLY A 192 -6.98 1.15 -26.25
C GLY A 192 -7.92 2.36 -26.41
N ILE A 193 -7.99 3.29 -25.45
CA ILE A 193 -8.85 4.48 -25.52
C ILE A 193 -8.45 5.38 -26.69
N MET A 194 -7.15 5.69 -26.79
CA MET A 194 -6.65 6.50 -27.89
C MET A 194 -6.75 5.74 -29.22
N ASP A 195 -6.54 4.43 -29.23
CA ASP A 195 -6.75 3.65 -30.45
C ASP A 195 -8.18 3.68 -30.95
N ARG A 196 -9.14 3.68 -30.00
CA ARG A 196 -10.55 3.80 -30.32
C ARG A 196 -10.89 5.17 -30.92
N LEU A 197 -10.28 6.23 -30.40
CA LEU A 197 -10.49 7.60 -30.91
C LEU A 197 -9.88 7.78 -32.31
N HIS A 198 -8.70 7.21 -32.55
CA HIS A 198 -7.96 7.37 -33.80
C HIS A 198 -8.25 6.25 -34.83
N GLY A 199 -9.05 5.25 -34.47
CA GLY A 199 -9.40 4.12 -35.34
C GLY A 199 -8.28 3.10 -35.54
N THR A 200 -7.23 3.12 -34.73
CA THR A 200 -6.11 2.18 -34.81
C THR A 200 -6.39 0.84 -34.14
N ASP A 201 -7.59 0.62 -33.59
CA ASP A 201 -8.08 -0.68 -33.08
C ASP A 201 -9.06 -1.40 -34.02
N VAL A 202 -9.37 -0.84 -35.21
CA VAL A 202 -10.42 -1.36 -36.10
C VAL A 202 -10.14 -2.80 -36.54
N MET A 203 -8.90 -3.09 -36.96
CA MET A 203 -8.50 -4.44 -37.37
C MET A 203 -8.59 -5.43 -36.21
N PHE A 204 -8.17 -5.03 -35.02
CA PHE A 204 -8.28 -5.86 -33.82
C PHE A 204 -9.74 -6.18 -33.51
N ARG A 205 -10.62 -5.18 -33.55
CA ARG A 205 -12.05 -5.36 -33.25
C ARG A 205 -12.77 -6.33 -34.20
N GLN A 206 -12.26 -6.50 -35.40
CA GLN A 206 -12.77 -7.43 -36.41
C GLN A 206 -12.09 -8.81 -36.33
N SER A 207 -11.11 -8.98 -35.45
CA SER A 207 -10.33 -10.22 -35.31
C SER A 207 -10.88 -11.15 -34.23
N GLU A 208 -10.53 -12.43 -34.30
CA GLU A 208 -10.80 -13.40 -33.24
C GLU A 208 -10.10 -13.05 -31.91
N ALA A 209 -8.95 -12.35 -31.95
CA ALA A 209 -8.24 -11.90 -30.76
C ALA A 209 -9.13 -10.98 -29.90
N ARG A 210 -10.02 -10.20 -30.52
CA ARG A 210 -11.00 -9.39 -29.77
C ARG A 210 -12.02 -10.23 -29.03
N ALA A 211 -12.45 -11.37 -29.58
CA ALA A 211 -13.37 -12.27 -28.89
C ALA A 211 -12.73 -12.89 -27.63
N ARG A 212 -11.41 -13.09 -27.66
CA ARG A 212 -10.61 -13.58 -26.53
C ARG A 212 -10.20 -12.49 -25.55
N HIS A 213 -10.23 -11.23 -25.94
CA HIS A 213 -9.82 -10.09 -25.12
C HIS A 213 -10.85 -9.72 -24.04
N ARG A 214 -10.88 -10.51 -22.97
CA ARG A 214 -11.75 -10.35 -21.81
C ARG A 214 -11.10 -10.89 -20.56
N VAL A 215 -11.39 -10.27 -19.41
CA VAL A 215 -11.05 -10.86 -18.11
C VAL A 215 -12.00 -12.04 -17.88
N PHE A 216 -11.45 -13.19 -17.51
CA PHE A 216 -12.21 -14.38 -17.15
C PHE A 216 -11.80 -14.86 -15.75
N PHE A 217 -12.69 -15.51 -15.02
CA PHE A 217 -12.41 -16.02 -13.66
C PHE A 217 -12.46 -17.55 -13.58
N SER A 218 -12.72 -18.22 -14.70
CA SER A 218 -12.71 -19.69 -14.79
C SER A 218 -11.29 -20.25 -14.83
N LEU A 219 -11.10 -21.47 -14.33
CA LEU A 219 -9.86 -22.22 -14.52
C LEU A 219 -9.79 -22.93 -15.89
N THR A 220 -10.89 -22.93 -16.65
CA THR A 220 -10.91 -23.46 -18.01
C THR A 220 -10.07 -22.56 -18.94
N PRO A 221 -9.17 -23.11 -19.76
CA PRO A 221 -8.38 -22.31 -20.70
C PRO A 221 -9.24 -21.48 -21.66
N ILE A 222 -8.78 -20.25 -21.96
CA ILE A 222 -9.52 -19.30 -22.80
C ILE A 222 -9.78 -19.83 -24.22
N SER A 223 -8.85 -20.64 -24.75
CA SER A 223 -8.98 -21.28 -26.07
C SER A 223 -10.18 -22.21 -26.15
N GLN A 224 -10.57 -22.85 -25.04
CA GLN A 224 -11.74 -23.72 -24.98
C GLN A 224 -13.03 -22.90 -24.76
N LEU A 225 -12.98 -21.89 -23.88
CA LEU A 225 -14.12 -21.04 -23.56
C LEU A 225 -14.65 -20.23 -24.75
N VAL A 226 -13.78 -19.85 -25.68
CA VAL A 226 -14.18 -19.11 -26.89
C VAL A 226 -14.76 -20.07 -27.93
N HIS A 227 -14.17 -21.26 -28.05
CA HIS A 227 -14.64 -22.29 -28.97
C HIS A 227 -16.05 -22.82 -28.62
N GLU A 228 -16.37 -22.90 -27.33
CA GLU A 228 -17.72 -23.27 -26.86
C GLU A 228 -18.73 -22.15 -27.10
N TYR A 229 -18.33 -20.89 -26.94
CA TYR A 229 -19.19 -19.74 -27.19
C TYR A 229 -19.59 -19.62 -28.67
N ASP A 230 -18.64 -19.82 -29.59
CA ASP A 230 -18.91 -19.73 -31.04
C ASP A 230 -19.71 -20.93 -31.57
N LYS A 231 -19.66 -22.09 -30.90
CA LYS A 231 -20.52 -23.25 -31.22
C LYS A 231 -21.96 -23.13 -30.71
N GLY A 232 -22.21 -22.22 -29.76
CA GLY A 232 -23.53 -22.00 -29.16
C GLY A 232 -24.31 -20.82 -29.76
N ARG A 233 -23.80 -20.21 -30.84
CA ARG A 233 -24.44 -19.14 -31.61
C ARG A 233 -24.95 -19.64 -32.95
#